data_AF-R2QT70-F1
#
_entry.id   AF-R2QT70-F1
#
_cell.length_a   1.000
_cell.length_b   1.000
_cell.length_c   1.000
_cell.angle_alpha   90.00
_cell.angle_beta   90.00
_cell.angle_gamma   90.00
#
_symmetry.space_group_name_H-M   'P 1'
#
loop_
_entity.id
_entity.type
_entity.pdbx_description
1 polymer ?
#
loop_
_entity_poly.entity_id
_entity_poly.type
_entity_poly.pdbx_seq_one_letter_code
_entity_poly.pdbx_strand_id
1 'polypeptide(L)'
;MNKEERQKIIRRLVTQNTIETQDELLALLRKNGVNATQSTISRDARELYIVKTYQEDGKIKYSIVDQESQKNSENKLRESLQESLKKIEQVGFIVLIHTENGLADVITNYIDEVKYEEIAGTVAGSDTIIIITYSEKLAQNFVKKIEVLYSSRSENKH
;
A
#
# COMPACT_ATOMS: atom_id res chain seq x y z
N MET A 1 3.01 -30.92 4.82
CA MET A 1 3.38 -29.74 4.01
C MET A 1 3.89 -28.66 4.95
N ASN A 2 5.03 -28.07 4.63
CA ASN A 2 5.60 -26.99 5.44
C ASN A 2 4.89 -25.65 5.17
N LYS A 3 5.21 -24.62 5.98
CA LYS A 3 4.58 -23.30 5.88
C LYS A 3 4.87 -22.60 4.55
N GLU A 4 6.11 -22.66 4.07
CA GLU A 4 6.53 -21.96 2.85
C GLU A 4 5.87 -22.53 1.59
N GLU A 5 5.80 -23.86 1.47
CA GLU A 5 5.08 -24.54 0.38
C GLU A 5 3.60 -24.15 0.36
N ARG A 6 2.96 -24.15 1.53
CA ARG A 6 1.57 -23.72 1.67
C ARG A 6 1.38 -22.29 1.20
N GLN A 7 2.25 -21.39 1.65
CA GLN A 7 2.19 -19.98 1.31
C GLN A 7 2.42 -19.72 -0.18
N LYS A 8 3.32 -20.48 -0.84
CA LYS A 8 3.48 -20.45 -2.31
C LYS A 8 2.20 -20.85 -3.04
N ILE A 9 1.52 -21.91 -2.57
CA ILE A 9 0.24 -22.35 -3.17
C ILE A 9 -0.85 -21.31 -2.94
N ILE A 10 -0.97 -20.74 -1.74
CA ILE A 10 -1.92 -19.65 -1.44
C ILE A 10 -1.70 -18.48 -2.40
N ARG A 11 -0.45 -18.03 -2.54
CA ARG A 11 -0.09 -16.90 -3.40
C ARG A 11 -0.49 -17.18 -4.85
N ARG A 12 -0.14 -18.36 -5.38
CA ARG A 12 -0.54 -18.81 -6.72
C ARG A 12 -2.06 -18.80 -6.91
N LEU A 13 -2.81 -19.36 -5.95
CA LEU A 13 -4.27 -19.47 -6.06
C LEU A 13 -4.96 -18.11 -6.06
N VAL A 14 -4.53 -17.18 -5.20
CA VAL A 14 -5.06 -15.82 -5.15
C VAL A 14 -4.73 -15.03 -6.41
N THR A 15 -3.57 -15.26 -7.03
CA THR A 15 -3.23 -14.61 -8.31
C THR A 15 -4.03 -15.17 -9.50
N GLN A 16 -4.33 -16.47 -9.50
CA GLN A 16 -4.94 -17.15 -10.66
C GLN A 16 -6.47 -17.21 -10.62
N ASN A 17 -7.10 -16.94 -9.47
CA ASN A 17 -8.54 -17.09 -9.28
C ASN A 17 -9.13 -15.83 -8.67
N THR A 18 -10.40 -15.56 -8.99
CA THR A 18 -11.19 -14.57 -8.23
C THR A 18 -11.74 -15.27 -7.01
N ILE A 19 -11.26 -14.87 -5.83
CA ILE A 19 -11.62 -15.46 -4.53
C ILE A 19 -12.22 -14.37 -3.67
N GLU A 20 -13.49 -14.48 -3.31
CA GLU A 20 -14.21 -13.46 -2.55
C GLU A 20 -14.17 -13.74 -1.04
N THR A 21 -14.10 -15.02 -0.68
CA THR A 21 -14.21 -15.49 0.71
C THR A 21 -13.05 -16.39 1.13
N GLN A 22 -12.81 -16.44 2.44
CA GLN A 22 -11.80 -17.32 3.00
C GLN A 22 -12.16 -18.80 2.85
N ASP A 23 -13.45 -19.13 2.83
CA ASP A 23 -13.94 -20.49 2.65
C ASP A 23 -13.73 -20.99 1.22
N GLU A 24 -13.84 -20.11 0.22
CA GLU A 24 -13.44 -20.40 -1.16
C GLU A 24 -11.94 -20.70 -1.26
N LEU A 25 -11.10 -19.88 -0.60
CA LEU A 25 -9.66 -20.14 -0.55
C LEU A 25 -9.36 -21.51 0.08
N LEU A 26 -10.02 -21.83 1.20
CA LEU A 26 -9.89 -23.14 1.84
C LEU A 26 -10.33 -24.30 0.94
N ALA A 27 -11.43 -24.14 0.21
CA ALA A 27 -11.92 -25.15 -0.72
C ALA A 27 -10.92 -25.38 -1.87
N LEU A 28 -10.36 -24.31 -2.44
CA LEU A 28 -9.33 -24.40 -3.48
C LEU A 28 -8.04 -25.03 -2.96
N LEU A 29 -7.63 -24.69 -1.74
CA LEU A 29 -6.46 -25.27 -1.09
C LEU A 29 -6.64 -26.78 -0.88
N ARG A 30 -7.81 -27.22 -0.38
CA ARG A 30 -8.13 -28.65 -0.24
C ARG A 30 -8.07 -29.40 -1.57
N LYS A 31 -8.59 -28.80 -2.65
CA LYS A 31 -8.47 -29.36 -4.01
C LYS A 31 -7.01 -29.47 -4.50
N ASN A 32 -6.11 -28.64 -3.96
CA ASN A 32 -4.67 -28.68 -4.23
C ASN A 32 -3.88 -29.53 -3.20
N GLY A 33 -4.55 -30.40 -2.43
CA GLY A 33 -3.90 -31.28 -1.46
C GLY A 33 -3.44 -30.58 -0.17
N VAL A 34 -3.87 -29.33 0.06
CA VAL A 34 -3.54 -28.56 1.25
C VAL A 34 -4.63 -28.73 2.31
N ASN A 35 -4.31 -29.47 3.37
CA ASN A 35 -5.13 -29.55 4.58
C ASN A 35 -4.66 -28.49 5.59
N ALA A 36 -5.45 -27.43 5.73
CA ALA A 36 -5.22 -26.35 6.70
C ALA A 36 -6.54 -25.91 7.33
N THR A 37 -6.47 -25.35 8.53
CA THR A 37 -7.63 -24.77 9.21
C THR A 37 -7.86 -23.33 8.77
N GLN A 38 -9.06 -22.81 9.03
CA GLN A 38 -9.37 -21.41 8.80
C GLN A 38 -8.43 -20.48 9.59
N SER A 39 -8.07 -20.83 10.83
CA SER A 39 -7.11 -20.05 11.63
C SER A 39 -5.71 -20.03 11.00
N THR A 40 -5.23 -21.16 10.48
CA THR A 40 -3.93 -21.25 9.79
C THR A 40 -3.92 -20.37 8.53
N ILE A 41 -4.97 -20.47 7.70
CA ILE A 41 -5.06 -19.68 6.46
C ILE A 41 -5.27 -18.20 6.73
N SER A 42 -6.00 -17.82 7.78
CA SER A 42 -6.13 -16.41 8.18
C SER A 42 -4.77 -15.81 8.54
N ARG A 43 -3.93 -16.57 9.26
CA ARG A 43 -2.58 -16.15 9.61
C ARG A 43 -1.68 -16.05 8.38
N ASP A 44 -1.68 -17.07 7.52
CA ASP A 44 -0.87 -17.04 6.29
C ASP A 44 -1.31 -15.92 5.34
N ALA A 45 -2.62 -15.67 5.20
CA ALA A 45 -3.14 -14.59 4.37
C ALA A 45 -2.66 -13.22 4.86
N ARG A 46 -2.63 -13.01 6.18
CA ARG A 46 -2.05 -11.81 6.80
C ARG A 46 -0.56 -11.68 6.54
N GLU A 47 0.19 -12.76 6.74
CA GLU A 47 1.64 -12.77 6.50
C GLU A 47 2.00 -12.61 5.01
N LEU A 48 1.09 -12.96 4.11
CA LEU A 48 1.22 -12.81 2.66
C LEU A 48 0.65 -11.49 2.14
N TYR A 49 0.16 -10.61 3.01
CA TYR A 49 -0.44 -9.32 2.66
C TYR A 49 -1.59 -9.47 1.64
N ILE A 50 -2.39 -10.51 1.83
CA ILE A 50 -3.60 -10.72 1.07
C ILE A 50 -4.71 -9.87 1.68
N VAL A 51 -5.19 -8.90 0.91
CA VAL A 51 -6.25 -7.98 1.31
C VAL A 51 -7.46 -8.15 0.40
N LYS A 52 -8.63 -7.70 0.87
CA LYS A 52 -9.83 -7.58 0.04
C LYS A 52 -9.77 -6.28 -0.74
N THR A 53 -9.79 -6.36 -2.06
CA THR A 53 -9.85 -5.20 -2.96
C THR A 53 -11.19 -5.17 -3.68
N TYR A 54 -11.69 -3.95 -3.93
CA TYR A 54 -12.85 -3.75 -4.79
C TYR A 54 -12.38 -3.76 -6.26
N GLN A 55 -13.13 -4.46 -7.10
CA GLN A 55 -13.00 -4.42 -8.55
C GLN A 55 -13.84 -3.27 -9.13
N GLU A 56 -13.57 -2.90 -10.38
CA GLU A 56 -14.32 -1.85 -11.09
C GLU A 56 -15.83 -2.18 -11.20
N ASP A 57 -16.20 -3.46 -11.17
CA ASP A 57 -17.59 -3.93 -11.15
C ASP A 57 -18.22 -3.96 -9.74
N GLY A 58 -17.51 -3.44 -8.72
CA GLY A 58 -17.95 -3.38 -7.33
C GLY A 58 -17.78 -4.69 -6.55
N LYS A 59 -17.29 -5.78 -7.17
CA LYS A 59 -17.05 -7.05 -6.47
C LYS A 59 -15.79 -7.00 -5.61
N ILE A 60 -15.79 -7.80 -4.55
CA ILE A 60 -14.68 -7.88 -3.61
C ILE A 60 -13.87 -9.13 -3.90
N LYS A 61 -12.55 -9.00 -4.10
CA LYS A 61 -11.66 -10.15 -4.27
C LYS A 61 -10.44 -10.08 -3.37
N TYR A 62 -9.87 -11.23 -3.05
CA TYR A 62 -8.57 -11.35 -2.42
C TYR A 62 -7.51 -10.95 -3.44
N SER A 63 -6.58 -10.08 -3.05
CA SER A 63 -5.44 -9.66 -3.86
C SER A 63 -4.20 -9.59 -2.99
N ILE A 64 -3.07 -10.01 -3.54
CA ILE A 64 -1.78 -9.90 -2.87
C ILE A 64 -1.25 -8.50 -3.12
N VAL A 65 -0.92 -7.81 -2.05
CA VAL A 65 -0.14 -6.58 -2.12
C VAL A 65 1.33 -6.99 -2.20
N ASP A 66 2.01 -6.59 -3.27
CA ASP A 66 3.44 -6.82 -3.40
C ASP A 66 4.20 -5.85 -2.50
N GLN A 67 4.79 -6.38 -1.42
CA GLN A 67 5.58 -5.60 -0.48
C GLN A 67 6.87 -5.06 -1.09
N GLU A 68 7.44 -5.76 -2.08
CA GLU A 68 8.65 -5.31 -2.73
C GLU A 68 8.35 -4.11 -3.63
N SER A 69 7.22 -4.15 -4.35
CA SER A 69 6.75 -3.00 -5.13
C SER A 69 6.40 -1.81 -4.22
N GLN A 70 5.65 -2.01 -3.13
CA GLN A 70 5.33 -0.93 -2.19
C GLN A 70 6.57 -0.31 -1.55
N LYS A 71 7.53 -1.14 -1.10
CA LYS A 71 8.79 -0.67 -0.52
C LYS A 71 9.64 0.07 -1.56
N ASN A 72 9.60 -0.36 -2.82
CA ASN A 72 10.26 0.34 -3.92
C ASN A 72 9.60 1.70 -4.20
N SER A 73 8.27 1.78 -4.23
CA SER A 73 7.54 3.03 -4.39
C SER A 73 7.76 3.99 -3.22
N GLU A 74 7.84 3.50 -1.98
CA GLU A 74 8.16 4.32 -0.80
C GLU A 74 9.61 4.84 -0.85
N ASN A 75 10.56 4.04 -1.34
CA ASN A 75 11.93 4.51 -1.58
C ASN A 75 12.00 5.60 -2.66
N LYS A 76 11.29 5.43 -3.77
CA LYS A 76 11.22 6.43 -4.85
C LYS A 76 10.50 7.69 -4.38
N LEU A 77 9.42 7.56 -3.62
CA LEU A 77 8.72 8.67 -2.97
C LEU A 77 9.69 9.48 -2.11
N ARG A 78 10.46 8.80 -1.25
CA ARG A 78 11.49 9.45 -0.42
C ARG A 78 12.50 10.22 -1.26
N GLU A 79 13.01 9.63 -2.34
CA GLU A 79 13.99 10.27 -3.22
C GLU A 79 13.41 11.51 -3.90
N SER A 80 12.20 11.42 -4.46
CA SER A 80 11.52 12.56 -5.10
C SER A 80 11.17 13.68 -4.11
N LEU A 81 10.76 13.33 -2.88
CA LEU A 81 10.54 14.31 -1.82
C LEU A 81 11.85 15.01 -1.43
N GLN A 82 12.97 14.27 -1.32
CA GLN A 82 14.27 14.86 -1.02
C GLN A 82 14.77 15.82 -2.10
N GLU A 83 14.42 15.56 -3.36
CA GLU A 83 14.81 16.40 -4.50
C GLU A 83 13.98 17.68 -4.60
N SER A 84 12.69 17.64 -4.25
CA SER A 84 11.74 18.66 -4.70
C SER A 84 10.82 19.23 -3.63
N LEU A 85 10.76 18.66 -2.42
CA LEU A 85 9.86 19.13 -1.38
C LEU A 85 10.22 20.55 -0.92
N LYS A 86 9.26 21.47 -1.03
CA LYS A 86 9.36 22.84 -0.50
C LYS A 86 8.70 22.98 0.85
N LYS A 87 7.47 22.45 0.97
CA LYS A 87 6.62 22.67 2.14
C LYS A 87 5.54 21.60 2.24
N ILE A 88 5.19 21.25 3.46
CA ILE A 88 3.99 20.46 3.78
C ILE A 88 3.09 21.33 4.66
N GLU A 89 1.81 21.41 4.32
CA GLU A 89 0.81 22.11 5.13
C GLU A 89 -0.37 21.20 5.40
N GLN A 90 -0.99 21.38 6.56
CA GLN A 90 -2.24 20.73 6.90
C GLN A 90 -3.34 21.77 7.08
N VAL A 91 -4.50 21.53 6.46
CA VAL A 91 -5.72 22.31 6.63
C VAL A 91 -6.88 21.35 6.92
N GLY A 92 -7.19 21.13 8.19
CA GLY A 92 -8.19 20.14 8.61
C GLY A 92 -7.79 18.72 8.15
N PHE A 93 -8.64 18.05 7.38
CA PHE A 93 -8.38 16.72 6.82
C PHE A 93 -7.61 16.75 5.48
N ILE A 94 -7.22 17.93 5.00
CA ILE A 94 -6.47 18.13 3.76
C ILE A 94 -4.98 18.32 4.09
N VAL A 95 -4.12 17.67 3.34
CA VAL A 95 -2.66 17.88 3.34
C VAL A 95 -2.24 18.44 1.99
N LEU A 96 -1.47 19.52 2.02
CA LEU A 96 -0.87 20.15 0.84
C LEU A 96 0.62 19.84 0.84
N ILE A 97 1.14 19.33 -0.28
CA ILE A 97 2.57 19.16 -0.50
C ILE A 97 2.97 20.09 -1.65
N HIS A 98 3.83 21.04 -1.37
CA HIS A 98 4.41 21.94 -2.38
C HIS A 98 5.78 21.42 -2.81
N THR A 99 6.01 21.38 -4.12
CA THR A 99 7.21 20.83 -4.74
C THR A 99 7.88 21.86 -5.66
N GLU A 100 9.10 21.56 -6.12
CA GLU A 100 9.62 22.16 -7.34
C GLU A 100 8.75 21.81 -8.56
N ASN A 101 8.76 22.68 -9.57
CA ASN A 101 7.90 22.54 -10.74
C ASN A 101 8.13 21.20 -11.46
N GLY A 102 7.04 20.49 -11.75
CA GLY A 102 7.05 19.31 -12.63
C GLY A 102 7.20 17.96 -11.93
N LEU A 103 7.27 17.93 -10.60
CA LEU A 103 7.40 16.67 -9.84
C LEU A 103 6.16 16.30 -9.01
N ALA A 104 5.14 17.16 -8.97
CA ALA A 104 3.91 16.92 -8.24
C ALA A 104 3.18 15.64 -8.72
N ASP A 105 3.03 15.46 -10.04
CA ASP A 105 2.43 14.24 -10.62
C ASP A 105 3.20 12.97 -10.24
N VAL A 106 4.53 13.02 -10.29
CA VAL A 106 5.40 11.88 -9.99
C VAL A 106 5.27 11.46 -8.53
N ILE A 107 5.35 12.43 -7.61
CA ILE A 107 5.19 12.18 -6.17
C ILE A 107 3.80 11.64 -5.87
N THR A 108 2.76 12.18 -6.52
CA THR A 108 1.38 11.71 -6.34
C THR A 108 1.22 10.24 -6.74
N ASN A 109 1.78 9.83 -7.88
CA ASN A 109 1.76 8.44 -8.32
C ASN A 109 2.41 7.50 -7.29
N TYR A 110 3.55 7.88 -6.71
CA TYR A 110 4.18 7.06 -5.68
C TYR A 110 3.36 6.99 -4.39
N ILE A 111 2.73 8.09 -3.98
CA ILE A 111 1.81 8.10 -2.82
C ILE A 111 0.65 7.12 -3.04
N ASP A 112 0.06 7.13 -4.24
CA ASP A 112 -1.04 6.24 -4.60
C ASP A 112 -0.61 4.76 -4.66
N GLU A 113 0.59 4.48 -5.17
CA GLU A 113 1.16 3.13 -5.21
C GLU A 113 1.46 2.56 -3.82
N VAL A 114 1.92 3.40 -2.88
CA VAL A 114 2.20 2.99 -1.50
C VAL A 114 0.90 2.63 -0.75
N LYS A 115 -0.25 3.19 -1.15
CA LYS A 115 -1.58 2.92 -0.58
C LYS A 115 -1.65 3.17 0.93
N TYR A 116 -1.27 4.37 1.35
CA TYR A 116 -1.41 4.79 2.75
C TYR A 116 -2.87 4.75 3.19
N GLU A 117 -3.16 4.01 4.28
CA GLU A 117 -4.52 3.82 4.81
C GLU A 117 -5.18 5.13 5.27
N GLU A 118 -4.39 6.17 5.56
CA GLU A 118 -4.88 7.48 5.96
C GLU A 118 -5.58 8.25 4.82
N ILE A 119 -5.24 7.94 3.56
CA ILE A 119 -5.60 8.73 2.37
C ILE A 119 -6.93 8.25 1.79
N ALA A 120 -7.85 9.18 1.58
CA ALA A 120 -9.08 8.98 0.84
C ALA A 120 -8.89 9.23 -0.67
N GLY A 121 -8.01 10.16 -1.05
CA GLY A 121 -7.63 10.40 -2.44
C GLY A 121 -6.60 11.51 -2.59
N THR A 122 -6.07 11.65 -3.80
CA THR A 122 -5.03 12.62 -4.15
C THR A 122 -5.42 13.39 -5.43
N VAL A 123 -4.93 14.62 -5.56
CA VAL A 123 -5.04 15.44 -6.78
C VAL A 123 -3.72 16.16 -6.98
N ALA A 124 -3.09 15.95 -8.14
CA ALA A 124 -1.87 16.64 -8.52
C ALA A 124 -2.16 17.90 -9.34
N GLY A 125 -1.51 19.00 -8.98
CA GLY A 125 -1.29 20.15 -9.85
C GLY A 125 0.13 20.11 -10.45
N SER A 126 0.65 21.25 -10.89
CA SER A 126 2.01 21.33 -11.46
C SER A 126 3.12 21.29 -10.40
N ASP A 127 2.88 21.92 -9.25
CA ASP A 127 3.86 22.13 -8.16
C ASP A 127 3.25 21.90 -6.77
N THR A 128 1.98 21.47 -6.73
CA THR A 128 1.20 21.34 -5.51
C THR A 128 0.36 20.08 -5.60
N ILE A 129 0.41 19.26 -4.55
CA ILE A 129 -0.38 18.04 -4.42
C ILE A 129 -1.38 18.27 -3.29
N ILE A 130 -2.65 17.99 -3.57
CA ILE A 130 -3.72 17.98 -2.58
C ILE A 130 -3.99 16.53 -2.20
N ILE A 131 -3.91 16.24 -0.90
CA ILE A 131 -4.15 14.91 -0.35
C ILE A 131 -5.32 15.03 0.61
N ILE A 132 -6.38 14.28 0.34
CA ILE A 132 -7.58 14.22 1.16
C ILE A 132 -7.47 13.00 2.05
N THR A 133 -7.58 13.17 3.36
CA THR A 133 -7.58 12.08 4.34
C THR A 133 -8.96 11.89 4.96
N TYR A 134 -9.20 10.74 5.59
CA TYR A 134 -10.51 10.45 6.21
C TYR A 134 -10.80 11.27 7.48
N SER A 135 -9.81 11.93 8.08
CA SER A 135 -10.01 12.83 9.23
C SER A 135 -8.79 13.72 9.47
N GLU A 136 -8.97 14.82 10.20
CA GLU A 136 -7.88 15.71 10.61
C GLU A 136 -6.77 14.98 11.39
N LYS A 137 -7.14 14.00 12.22
CA LYS A 137 -6.17 13.18 12.95
C LYS A 137 -5.32 12.30 12.02
N LEU A 138 -5.93 11.77 10.96
CA LEU A 138 -5.23 10.96 9.96
C LEU A 138 -4.34 11.84 9.07
N ALA A 139 -4.77 13.06 8.75
CA ALA A 139 -3.89 14.06 8.14
C ALA A 139 -2.65 14.34 8.99
N GLN A 140 -2.81 14.59 10.30
CA GLN A 140 -1.67 14.80 11.22
C GLN A 140 -0.71 13.61 11.24
N ASN A 141 -1.25 12.38 11.25
CA ASN A 141 -0.43 11.17 11.20
C ASN A 141 0.33 11.03 9.89
N PHE A 142 -0.34 11.32 8.77
CA PHE A 142 0.26 11.26 7.45
C PHE A 142 1.38 12.30 7.29
N VAL A 143 1.18 13.54 7.73
CA VAL A 143 2.22 14.58 7.74
C VAL A 143 3.47 14.10 8.48
N LYS A 144 3.31 13.61 9.71
CA LYS A 144 4.44 13.08 10.51
C LYS A 144 5.17 11.93 9.79
N LYS A 145 4.41 11.06 9.13
CA LYS A 145 4.97 9.94 8.37
C LYS A 145 5.84 10.44 7.21
N ILE A 146 5.35 11.41 6.44
CA ILE A 146 6.10 12.02 5.33
C ILE A 146 7.31 12.80 5.84
N GLU A 147 7.21 13.52 6.95
CA GLU A 147 8.36 14.20 7.58
C GLU A 147 9.46 13.21 7.96
N VAL A 148 9.10 12.09 8.61
CA VAL A 148 10.06 11.03 8.95
C VAL A 148 10.68 10.42 7.69
N LEU A 149 9.85 10.12 6.68
CA LEU A 149 10.31 9.58 5.41
C LEU A 149 11.34 10.53 4.75
N TYR A 150 11.03 11.82 4.70
CA TYR A 150 11.90 12.87 4.16
C TYR A 150 13.22 13.01 4.94
N SER A 151 13.18 13.06 6.27
CA SER A 151 14.35 13.26 7.14
C SER A 151 15.31 12.06 7.22
N SER A 152 14.92 10.91 6.68
CA SER A 152 15.72 9.68 6.67
C SER A 152 16.92 9.76 5.70
N ARG A 153 17.97 10.50 6.06
CA ARG A 153 19.31 10.43 5.42
C ARG A 153 20.45 10.74 6.40
N SER A 154 20.99 9.70 7.04
CA SER A 154 22.40 9.56 7.45
C SER A 154 22.58 8.17 8.07
N GLU A 155 23.10 7.20 7.32
CA GLU A 155 23.91 6.09 7.92
C GLU A 155 24.57 5.17 6.88
N ASN A 156 24.12 5.09 5.63
CA ASN A 156 24.73 4.19 4.63
C ASN A 156 25.38 4.91 3.44
N LYS A 157 26.43 5.69 3.72
CA LYS A 157 27.48 6.03 2.73
C LYS A 157 28.85 5.94 3.41
N HIS A 158 29.40 4.73 3.46
CA HIS A 158 30.83 4.47 3.55
C HIS A 158 31.22 3.52 2.42
#